data_AF-A0A2G8KNH4-F1
#
_entry.id   AF-A0A2G8KNH4-F1
#
_cell.length_a   1.000
_cell.length_b   1.000
_cell.length_c   1.000
_cell.angle_alpha   90.00
_cell.angle_beta   90.00
_cell.angle_gamma   90.00
#
_symmetry.space_group_name_H-M   'P 1'
#
loop_
_entity.id
_entity.type
_entity.pdbx_description
1 polymer ?
#
loop_
_entity_poly.entity_id
_entity_poly.type
_entity_poly.pdbx_seq_one_letter_code
_entity_poly.pdbx_strand_id
1 'polypeptide(L)'
;MSTALSTQLPHLAALHNGHQLDPFLATAVVDAAKRHWGAKISRWTIAKLQWLGPFTVHLSVQDLSAVDTDDLLVLLPDISNLHFDKRQGHAIINSLISSQDWTWSLEQFKSLGKLAAFLTVEQLKNLPPEVFSDREVQKSMVANTAGRGREVKEVAKRIVEDMGDPSTWSGEDLTRIGKVASGLEVKDLEKIPKSSIRTAVADLSKADLSPRQRMVIAQKYREASSNRTSKRLSSRDIRELKSLSVGLGSNVFAEMSPDDVKESINVLAENAAELQPTQKREIVRQV
;
A
#
# COMPACT_ATOMS: atom_id res chain seq x y z
N MET A 1 -8.26 -1.37 45.53
CA MET A 1 -8.49 0.09 45.32
C MET A 1 -9.07 0.33 43.91
N SER A 2 -10.17 -0.36 43.59
CA SER A 2 -10.74 -0.43 42.23
C SER A 2 -11.83 0.62 41.95
N THR A 3 -12.26 1.36 42.97
CA THR A 3 -13.47 2.20 42.92
C THR A 3 -13.21 3.71 42.88
N ALA A 4 -11.96 4.16 43.02
CA ALA A 4 -11.62 5.60 43.00
C ALA A 4 -11.30 6.15 41.60
N LEU A 5 -10.93 5.29 40.65
CA LEU A 5 -10.64 5.71 39.26
C LEU A 5 -11.89 5.87 38.39
N SER A 6 -13.03 5.29 38.80
CA SER A 6 -14.30 5.40 38.09
C SER A 6 -15.03 6.74 38.31
N THR A 7 -14.63 7.51 39.33
CA THR A 7 -15.39 8.68 39.80
C THR A 7 -14.76 10.02 39.46
N GLN A 8 -13.57 10.05 38.86
CA GLN A 8 -12.88 11.32 38.59
C GLN A 8 -12.87 11.83 37.16
N LEU A 9 -13.42 11.14 36.15
CA LEU A 9 -13.69 11.74 34.82
C LEU A 9 -14.64 10.84 33.99
N PRO A 10 -15.97 10.99 34.12
CA PRO A 10 -16.96 10.22 33.36
C PRO A 10 -16.86 10.40 31.83
N HIS A 11 -16.17 11.44 31.38
CA HIS A 11 -16.01 11.76 29.96
C HIS A 11 -14.98 10.87 29.21
N LEU A 12 -14.14 10.09 29.91
CA LEU A 12 -13.13 9.24 29.26
C LEU A 12 -13.66 7.86 28.84
N ALA A 13 -14.73 7.36 29.47
CA ALA A 13 -15.36 6.09 29.05
C ALA A 13 -15.99 6.18 27.64
N ALA A 14 -16.37 7.39 27.21
CA ALA A 14 -16.86 7.67 25.87
C ALA A 14 -15.74 7.73 24.80
N LEU A 15 -14.47 7.74 25.21
CA LEU A 15 -13.30 7.83 24.30
C LEU A 15 -12.79 6.48 23.82
N HIS A 16 -13.36 5.38 24.32
CA HIS A 16 -13.01 4.02 23.94
C HIS A 16 -13.23 3.72 22.45
N ASN A 17 -13.94 4.61 21.74
CA ASN A 17 -14.19 4.48 20.30
C ASN A 17 -13.22 5.29 19.41
N GLY A 18 -12.19 5.96 19.95
CA GLY A 18 -10.97 6.44 19.25
C GLY A 18 -11.14 7.36 18.03
N HIS A 19 -12.34 7.54 17.51
CA HIS A 19 -12.69 8.34 16.37
C HIS A 19 -13.27 9.64 16.92
N GLN A 20 -12.57 10.76 16.73
CA GLN A 20 -12.94 12.14 17.07
C GLN A 20 -12.35 12.75 18.37
N LEU A 21 -11.14 12.38 18.77
CA LEU A 21 -10.34 13.31 19.57
C LEU A 21 -9.41 14.11 18.67
N ASP A 22 -9.35 15.41 18.95
CA ASP A 22 -8.34 16.29 18.36
C ASP A 22 -6.93 15.75 18.70
N PRO A 23 -5.97 15.75 17.74
CA PRO A 23 -4.63 15.21 17.96
C PRO A 23 -3.90 15.81 19.17
N PHE A 24 -4.14 17.08 19.50
CA PHE A 24 -3.56 17.72 20.68
C PHE A 24 -4.12 17.13 21.98
N LEU A 25 -5.43 16.89 22.04
CA LEU A 25 -6.07 16.26 23.19
C LEU A 25 -5.60 14.82 23.39
N ALA A 26 -5.43 14.07 22.30
CA ALA A 26 -4.92 12.71 22.36
C ALA A 26 -3.46 12.64 22.86
N THR A 27 -2.60 13.56 22.42
CA THR A 27 -1.24 13.72 22.99
C THR A 27 -1.29 14.11 24.47
N ALA A 28 -2.20 14.99 24.87
CA ALA A 28 -2.34 15.41 26.26
C ALA A 28 -2.75 14.26 27.21
N VAL A 29 -3.51 13.28 26.72
CA VAL A 29 -3.84 12.06 27.47
C VAL A 29 -2.57 11.24 27.77
N VAL A 30 -1.71 11.03 26.76
CA VAL A 30 -0.43 10.34 26.95
C VAL A 30 0.48 11.10 27.92
N ASP A 31 0.56 12.43 27.79
CA ASP A 31 1.37 13.25 28.70
C ASP A 31 0.83 13.21 30.14
N ALA A 32 -0.48 13.20 30.32
CA ALA A 32 -1.11 13.04 31.64
C ALA A 32 -0.80 11.67 32.24
N ALA A 33 -0.88 10.60 31.45
CA ALA A 33 -0.50 9.25 31.86
C ALA A 33 0.97 9.19 32.30
N LYS A 34 1.89 9.80 31.54
CA LYS A 34 3.32 9.91 31.91
C LYS A 34 3.55 10.71 33.19
N ARG A 35 2.81 11.80 33.42
CA ARG A 35 2.88 12.56 34.67
C ARG A 35 2.40 11.74 35.87
N HIS A 36 1.35 10.94 35.69
CA HIS A 36 0.72 10.21 36.79
C HIS A 36 1.39 8.86 37.10
N TRP A 37 1.78 8.09 36.07
CA TRP A 37 2.38 6.76 36.23
C TRP A 37 3.91 6.76 36.19
N GLY A 38 4.52 7.90 35.87
CA GLY A 38 5.95 8.08 35.70
C GLY A 38 6.37 8.08 34.23
N ALA A 39 7.34 8.92 33.89
CA ALA A 39 7.75 9.17 32.50
C ALA A 39 8.45 7.97 31.81
N LYS A 40 8.93 6.98 32.57
CA LYS A 40 9.62 5.80 32.02
C LYS A 40 8.60 4.71 31.67
N ILE A 41 8.27 4.59 30.39
CA ILE A 41 7.32 3.59 29.86
C ILE A 41 7.75 2.15 30.19
N SER A 42 9.05 1.87 30.24
CA SER A 42 9.58 0.54 30.63
C SER A 42 9.25 0.10 32.06
N ARG A 43 8.62 0.96 32.87
CA ARG A 43 8.12 0.64 34.22
C ARG A 43 6.60 0.53 34.29
N TRP A 44 5.93 0.70 33.15
CA TRP A 44 4.48 0.55 33.09
C TRP A 44 4.13 -0.93 33.05
N THR A 45 2.99 -1.28 33.63
CA THR A 45 2.46 -2.63 33.57
C THR A 45 1.67 -2.80 32.28
N ILE A 46 1.49 -4.03 31.82
CA ILE A 46 0.61 -4.34 30.69
C ILE A 46 -0.78 -3.71 30.81
N ALA A 47 -1.38 -3.70 32.01
CA ALA A 47 -2.69 -3.08 32.23
C ALA A 47 -2.70 -1.56 31.97
N LYS A 48 -1.59 -0.86 32.24
CA LYS A 48 -1.45 0.58 31.92
C LYS A 48 -1.29 0.81 30.42
N LEU A 49 -0.58 -0.09 29.73
CA LEU A 49 -0.40 -0.02 28.28
C LEU A 49 -1.72 -0.33 27.55
N GLN A 50 -2.45 -1.37 27.98
CA GLN A 50 -3.78 -1.69 27.46
C GLN A 50 -4.78 -0.55 27.68
N TRP A 51 -4.68 0.15 28.83
CA TRP A 51 -5.52 1.32 29.09
C TRP A 51 -5.32 2.44 28.06
N LEU A 52 -4.11 2.61 27.50
CA LEU A 52 -3.90 3.60 26.45
C LEU A 52 -4.73 3.27 25.19
N GLY A 53 -4.89 1.99 24.86
CA GLY A 53 -5.65 1.56 23.68
C GLY A 53 -5.26 2.36 22.43
N PRO A 54 -6.19 3.08 21.77
CA PRO A 54 -5.89 3.89 20.58
C PRO A 54 -4.86 5.00 20.80
N PHE A 55 -4.70 5.52 22.02
CA PHE A 55 -3.71 6.56 22.32
C PHE A 55 -2.26 6.08 22.21
N THR A 56 -2.04 4.77 22.04
CA THR A 56 -0.72 4.19 21.76
C THR A 56 -0.03 4.82 20.54
N VAL A 57 -0.79 5.29 19.54
CA VAL A 57 -0.22 5.98 18.37
C VAL A 57 0.42 7.34 18.70
N HIS A 58 0.17 7.88 19.89
CA HIS A 58 0.78 9.13 20.37
C HIS A 58 2.04 8.89 21.22
N LEU A 59 2.45 7.64 21.41
CA LEU A 59 3.75 7.32 22.01
C LEU A 59 4.87 7.67 21.02
N SER A 60 5.96 8.24 21.54
CA SER A 60 7.15 8.49 20.72
C SER A 60 7.82 7.17 20.34
N VAL A 61 8.69 7.22 19.32
CA VAL A 61 9.55 6.07 18.95
C VAL A 61 10.34 5.55 20.14
N GLN A 62 10.87 6.45 20.98
CA GLN A 62 11.62 6.06 22.18
C GLN A 62 10.74 5.36 23.22
N ASP A 63 9.49 5.80 23.38
CA ASP A 63 8.54 5.16 24.29
C ASP A 63 8.18 3.75 23.80
N LEU A 64 7.85 3.62 22.51
CA LEU A 64 7.49 2.34 21.90
C LEU A 64 8.65 1.33 21.96
N SER A 65 9.88 1.78 21.70
CA SER A 65 11.08 0.95 21.86
C SER A 65 11.42 0.60 23.31
N ALA A 66 10.83 1.29 24.29
CA ALA A 66 11.05 1.03 25.71
C ALA A 66 9.96 0.12 26.32
N VAL A 67 8.92 -0.24 25.57
CA VAL A 67 7.94 -1.25 25.98
C VAL A 67 8.65 -2.61 26.00
N ASP A 68 8.40 -3.40 27.04
CA ASP A 68 8.91 -4.77 27.12
C ASP A 68 8.37 -5.61 25.95
N THR A 69 9.20 -6.48 25.38
CA THR A 69 8.82 -7.23 24.18
C THR A 69 7.65 -8.19 24.44
N ASP A 70 7.55 -8.79 25.62
CA ASP A 70 6.44 -9.69 25.97
C ASP A 70 5.14 -8.90 26.14
N ASP A 71 5.21 -7.72 26.76
CA ASP A 71 4.08 -6.80 26.85
C ASP A 71 3.63 -6.34 25.45
N LEU A 72 4.57 -6.07 24.54
CA LEU A 72 4.25 -5.68 23.17
C LEU A 72 3.57 -6.81 22.39
N LEU A 73 3.97 -8.06 22.61
CA LEU A 73 3.30 -9.24 22.03
C LEU A 73 1.85 -9.36 22.52
N VAL A 74 1.60 -9.10 23.82
CA VAL A 74 0.24 -9.09 24.39
C VAL A 74 -0.61 -7.95 23.81
N LEU A 75 -0.02 -6.79 23.54
CA LEU A 75 -0.73 -5.64 22.95
C LEU A 75 -1.01 -5.77 21.46
N LEU A 76 -0.26 -6.61 20.74
CA LEU A 76 -0.30 -6.69 19.29
C LEU A 76 -1.71 -6.82 18.70
N PRO A 77 -2.63 -7.66 19.23
CA PRO A 77 -4.00 -7.75 18.72
C PRO A 77 -4.75 -6.41 18.76
N ASP A 78 -4.51 -5.60 19.80
CA ASP A 78 -5.20 -4.32 20.02
C ASP A 78 -4.61 -3.19 19.16
N ILE A 79 -3.30 -3.25 18.87
CA ILE A 79 -2.58 -2.17 18.20
C ILE A 79 -2.31 -2.40 16.71
N SER A 80 -2.38 -3.65 16.23
CA SER A 80 -2.04 -4.05 14.85
C SER A 80 -2.82 -3.30 13.75
N ASN A 81 -4.01 -2.78 14.07
CA ASN A 81 -4.87 -2.06 13.14
C ASN A 81 -4.84 -0.52 13.28
N LEU A 82 -4.06 -0.01 14.24
CA LEU A 82 -3.88 1.42 14.47
C LEU A 82 -3.00 2.05 13.39
N HIS A 83 -3.08 3.38 13.27
CA HIS A 83 -2.35 4.15 12.25
C HIS A 83 -1.07 4.75 12.84
N PHE A 84 -0.01 3.95 12.85
CA PHE A 84 1.33 4.42 13.21
C PHE A 84 2.00 5.14 12.04
N ASP A 85 2.92 6.05 12.35
CA ASP A 85 3.85 6.55 11.34
C ASP A 85 4.95 5.52 11.01
N LYS A 86 5.71 5.77 9.94
CA LYS A 86 6.75 4.85 9.47
C LYS A 86 7.83 4.58 10.54
N ARG A 87 8.19 5.54 11.38
CA ARG A 87 9.21 5.35 12.42
C ARG A 87 8.67 4.54 13.59
N GLN A 88 7.44 4.82 14.02
CA GLN A 88 6.77 4.08 15.07
C GLN A 88 6.54 2.62 14.67
N GLY A 89 6.05 2.38 13.45
CA GLY A 89 5.83 1.03 12.92
C GLY A 89 7.12 0.19 12.91
N HIS A 90 8.24 0.75 12.45
CA HIS A 90 9.54 0.07 12.52
C HIS A 90 9.98 -0.20 13.96
N ALA A 91 9.76 0.73 14.89
CA ALA A 91 10.15 0.56 16.28
C ALA A 91 9.43 -0.62 16.93
N ILE A 92 8.12 -0.74 16.67
CA ILE A 92 7.28 -1.85 17.11
C ILE A 92 7.78 -3.17 16.51
N ILE A 93 7.93 -3.24 15.19
CA ILE A 93 8.39 -4.46 14.51
C ILE A 93 9.77 -4.88 15.02
N ASN A 94 10.72 -3.94 15.13
CA ASN A 94 12.08 -4.24 15.58
C ASN A 94 12.11 -4.78 17.01
N SER A 95 11.23 -4.28 17.89
CA SER A 95 11.07 -4.81 19.24
C SER A 95 10.50 -6.24 19.22
N LEU A 96 9.44 -6.48 18.44
CA LEU A 96 8.82 -7.81 18.29
C LEU A 96 9.81 -8.86 17.77
N ILE A 97 10.54 -8.55 16.69
CA ILE A 97 11.47 -9.50 16.06
C ILE A 97 12.75 -9.74 16.88
N SER A 98 12.99 -8.93 17.91
CA SER A 98 14.07 -9.15 18.86
C SER A 98 13.71 -10.19 19.94
N SER A 99 12.43 -10.59 20.02
CA SER A 99 12.01 -11.71 20.87
C SER A 99 12.63 -13.02 20.37
N GLN A 100 13.07 -13.86 21.32
CA GLN A 100 13.52 -15.22 20.99
C GLN A 100 12.38 -16.10 20.46
N ASP A 101 11.13 -15.75 20.76
CA ASP A 101 9.94 -16.49 20.33
C ASP A 101 9.44 -16.03 18.95
N TRP A 102 10.01 -14.97 18.38
CA TRP A 102 9.62 -14.49 17.05
C TRP A 102 10.29 -15.31 15.95
N THR A 103 9.49 -16.08 15.22
CA THR A 103 9.97 -17.05 14.21
C THR A 103 9.48 -16.75 12.81
N TRP A 104 8.75 -15.64 12.62
CA TRP A 104 8.01 -15.36 11.38
C TRP A 104 7.05 -16.49 11.00
N SER A 105 6.42 -17.16 11.98
CA SER A 105 5.34 -18.10 11.67
C SER A 105 4.17 -17.38 10.99
N LEU A 106 3.34 -18.13 10.26
CA LEU A 106 2.17 -17.57 9.56
C LEU A 106 1.24 -16.79 10.50
N GLU A 107 1.01 -17.31 11.71
CA GLU A 107 0.16 -16.66 12.72
C GLU A 107 0.79 -15.36 13.24
N GLN A 108 2.11 -15.35 13.50
CA GLN A 108 2.84 -14.14 13.89
C GLN A 108 2.84 -13.08 12.80
N PHE A 109 2.95 -13.48 11.53
CA PHE A 109 2.85 -12.53 10.44
C PHE A 109 1.43 -11.94 10.35
N LYS A 110 0.40 -12.80 10.43
CA LYS A 110 -1.01 -12.35 10.39
C LYS A 110 -1.34 -11.40 11.53
N SER A 111 -0.78 -11.61 12.73
CA SER A 111 -1.00 -10.73 13.88
C SER A 111 -0.40 -9.33 13.72
N LEU A 112 0.55 -9.12 12.79
CA LEU A 112 1.06 -7.77 12.49
C LEU A 112 -0.03 -6.84 11.92
N GLY A 113 -1.05 -7.37 11.25
CA GLY A 113 -2.12 -6.56 10.65
C GLY A 113 -1.56 -5.47 9.71
N LYS A 114 -1.89 -4.19 9.98
CA LYS A 114 -1.38 -3.05 9.21
C LYS A 114 0.10 -2.75 9.47
N LEU A 115 0.67 -3.23 10.58
CA LEU A 115 2.10 -3.04 10.85
C LEU A 115 2.97 -3.70 9.77
N ALA A 116 2.48 -4.74 9.09
CA ALA A 116 3.19 -5.36 7.96
C ALA A 116 3.61 -4.36 6.86
N ALA A 117 2.92 -3.22 6.75
CA ALA A 117 3.29 -2.10 5.87
C ALA A 117 4.69 -1.52 6.14
N PHE A 118 5.20 -1.68 7.36
CA PHE A 118 6.46 -1.09 7.82
C PHE A 118 7.61 -2.11 7.84
N LEU A 119 7.45 -3.27 7.22
CA LEU A 119 8.55 -4.22 7.06
C LEU A 119 9.66 -3.63 6.17
N THR A 120 10.89 -3.75 6.64
CA THR A 120 12.07 -3.38 5.86
C THR A 120 12.35 -4.40 4.76
N VAL A 121 13.12 -3.99 3.75
CA VAL A 121 13.57 -4.89 2.66
C VAL A 121 14.26 -6.14 3.20
N GLU A 122 15.06 -6.01 4.25
CA GLU A 122 15.76 -7.15 4.86
C GLU A 122 14.80 -8.12 5.54
N GLN A 123 13.82 -7.61 6.30
CA GLN A 123 12.78 -8.42 6.90
C GLN A 123 11.93 -9.13 5.84
N LEU A 124 11.58 -8.44 4.75
CA LEU A 124 10.83 -9.02 3.63
C LEU A 124 11.59 -10.16 2.93
N LYS A 125 12.90 -10.01 2.75
CA LYS A 125 13.76 -11.06 2.17
C LYS A 125 13.83 -12.31 3.05
N ASN A 126 13.80 -12.11 4.35
CA ASN A 126 13.94 -13.17 5.33
C ASN A 126 12.60 -13.81 5.73
N LEU A 127 11.48 -13.40 5.11
CA LEU A 127 10.19 -14.05 5.33
C LEU A 127 10.22 -15.49 4.83
N PRO A 128 9.76 -16.47 5.64
CA PRO A 128 9.65 -17.85 5.20
C PRO A 128 8.77 -17.97 3.94
N PRO A 129 9.14 -18.79 2.94
CA PRO A 129 8.36 -18.98 1.72
C PRO A 129 6.88 -19.30 1.98
N GLU A 130 6.62 -20.19 2.94
CA GLU A 130 5.29 -20.62 3.35
C GLU A 130 4.40 -19.49 3.87
N VAL A 131 4.99 -18.46 4.50
CA VAL A 131 4.24 -17.26 4.91
C VAL A 131 3.90 -16.42 3.70
N PHE A 132 4.85 -16.26 2.79
CA PHE A 132 4.63 -15.46 1.59
C PHE A 132 3.63 -16.11 0.63
N SER A 133 3.58 -17.45 0.55
CA SER A 133 2.63 -18.18 -0.31
C SER A 133 1.17 -18.14 0.19
N ASP A 134 0.93 -17.72 1.44
CA ASP A 134 -0.43 -17.55 1.97
C ASP A 134 -1.14 -16.38 1.24
N ARG A 135 -2.32 -16.67 0.69
CA ARG A 135 -3.08 -15.70 -0.12
C ARG A 135 -3.51 -14.46 0.66
N GLU A 136 -3.91 -14.62 1.93
CA GLU A 136 -4.34 -13.50 2.76
C GLU A 136 -3.13 -12.63 3.16
N VAL A 137 -1.97 -13.26 3.40
CA VAL A 137 -0.70 -12.55 3.60
C VAL A 137 -0.33 -11.73 2.37
N GLN A 138 -0.33 -12.32 1.16
CA GLN A 138 -0.03 -11.56 -0.06
C GLN A 138 -1.00 -10.40 -0.27
N LYS A 139 -2.30 -10.64 -0.03
CA LYS A 139 -3.33 -9.60 -0.15
C LYS A 139 -3.09 -8.46 0.85
N SER A 140 -2.76 -8.78 2.10
CA SER A 140 -2.39 -7.79 3.12
C SER A 140 -1.15 -7.00 2.69
N MET A 141 -0.12 -7.69 2.20
CA MET A 141 1.11 -7.08 1.73
C MET A 141 0.89 -6.12 0.56
N VAL A 142 0.09 -6.51 -0.42
CA VAL A 142 -0.27 -5.65 -1.56
C VAL A 142 -1.10 -4.45 -1.11
N ALA A 143 -2.04 -4.63 -0.18
CA ALA A 143 -2.86 -3.53 0.32
C ALA A 143 -2.02 -2.48 1.07
N ASN A 144 -0.98 -2.94 1.76
CA ASN A 144 -0.13 -2.15 2.64
C ASN A 144 1.14 -1.59 1.96
N THR A 145 1.48 -2.06 0.76
CA THR A 145 2.71 -1.67 0.04
C THR A 145 2.37 -0.91 -1.24
N ALA A 146 2.88 0.32 -1.39
CA ALA A 146 2.66 1.15 -2.57
C ALA A 146 3.86 2.07 -2.87
N GLY A 147 3.82 2.74 -4.03
CA GLY A 147 4.85 3.68 -4.48
C GLY A 147 5.92 3.02 -5.36
N ARG A 148 7.15 3.54 -5.33
CA ARG A 148 8.31 3.08 -6.13
C ARG A 148 9.54 2.73 -5.29
N GLY A 149 9.35 2.55 -3.99
CA GLY A 149 10.42 2.27 -3.01
C GLY A 149 11.12 0.92 -3.23
N ARG A 150 12.05 0.59 -2.33
CA ARG A 150 12.72 -0.73 -2.38
C ARG A 150 11.82 -1.83 -1.84
N GLU A 151 10.95 -1.48 -0.91
CA GLU A 151 9.97 -2.36 -0.28
C GLU A 151 8.99 -2.93 -1.31
N VAL A 152 8.37 -2.07 -2.15
CA VAL A 152 7.47 -2.53 -3.22
C VAL A 152 8.15 -3.42 -4.25
N LYS A 153 9.44 -3.16 -4.55
CA LYS A 153 10.23 -4.02 -5.45
C LYS A 153 10.51 -5.38 -4.83
N GLU A 154 10.80 -5.44 -3.54
CA GLU A 154 11.00 -6.71 -2.85
C GLU A 154 9.70 -7.51 -2.79
N VAL A 155 8.57 -6.88 -2.47
CA VAL A 155 7.26 -7.57 -2.52
C VAL A 155 6.98 -8.09 -3.93
N ALA A 156 7.15 -7.27 -4.97
CA ALA A 156 6.96 -7.69 -6.35
C ALA A 156 7.88 -8.86 -6.75
N LYS A 157 9.15 -8.84 -6.32
CA LYS A 157 10.11 -9.93 -6.54
C LYS A 157 9.65 -11.23 -5.89
N ARG A 158 9.20 -11.18 -4.64
CA ARG A 158 8.66 -12.35 -3.91
C ARG A 158 7.40 -12.90 -4.58
N ILE A 159 6.53 -12.05 -5.13
CA ILE A 159 5.37 -12.46 -5.93
C ILE A 159 5.82 -13.24 -7.18
N VAL A 160 6.84 -12.75 -7.89
CA VAL A 160 7.40 -13.44 -9.07
C VAL A 160 8.02 -14.79 -8.68
N GLU A 161 8.73 -14.87 -7.56
CA GLU A 161 9.29 -16.11 -7.05
C GLU A 161 8.21 -17.14 -6.69
N ASP A 162 7.10 -16.70 -6.08
CA ASP A 162 5.99 -17.56 -5.66
C ASP A 162 5.11 -18.01 -6.83
N MET A 163 4.72 -17.08 -7.72
CA MET A 163 3.80 -17.36 -8.81
C MET A 163 4.49 -17.89 -10.08
N GLY A 164 5.82 -17.82 -10.15
CA GLY A 164 6.59 -18.26 -11.31
C GLY A 164 6.53 -17.29 -12.49
N ASP A 165 6.73 -17.82 -13.70
CA ASP A 165 6.97 -17.00 -14.90
C ASP A 165 5.78 -16.08 -15.25
N PRO A 166 5.97 -14.75 -15.35
CA PRO A 166 4.90 -13.79 -15.63
C PRO A 166 4.15 -14.01 -16.95
N SER A 167 4.69 -14.81 -17.86
CA SER A 167 4.01 -15.20 -19.10
C SER A 167 2.74 -16.03 -18.86
N THR A 168 2.58 -16.60 -17.68
CA THR A 168 1.44 -17.44 -17.28
C THR A 168 0.36 -16.68 -16.50
N TRP A 169 0.62 -15.43 -16.11
CA TRP A 169 -0.25 -14.68 -15.21
C TRP A 169 -1.56 -14.26 -15.89
N SER A 170 -2.68 -14.50 -15.19
CA SER A 170 -4.02 -14.11 -15.62
C SER A 170 -4.32 -12.63 -15.35
N GLY A 171 -5.45 -12.13 -15.83
CA GLY A 171 -5.93 -10.80 -15.44
C GLY A 171 -6.25 -10.69 -13.95
N GLU A 172 -6.79 -11.76 -13.36
CA GLU A 172 -7.11 -11.83 -11.92
C GLU A 172 -5.85 -11.76 -11.06
N ASP A 173 -4.77 -12.40 -11.51
CA ASP A 173 -3.46 -12.32 -10.88
C ASP A 173 -2.94 -10.88 -10.84
N LEU A 174 -3.06 -10.15 -11.95
CA LEU A 174 -2.63 -8.75 -12.02
C LEU A 174 -3.51 -7.82 -11.20
N THR A 175 -4.82 -8.05 -11.17
CA THR A 175 -5.73 -7.32 -10.27
C THR A 175 -5.35 -7.55 -8.81
N ARG A 176 -4.95 -8.78 -8.45
CA ARG A 176 -4.45 -9.11 -7.10
C ARG A 176 -3.11 -8.44 -6.78
N ILE A 177 -2.20 -8.31 -7.75
CA ILE A 177 -0.93 -7.60 -7.58
C ILE A 177 -1.16 -6.08 -7.45
N GLY A 178 -2.11 -5.53 -8.20
CA GLY A 178 -2.59 -4.15 -8.08
C GLY A 178 -1.45 -3.12 -8.05
N LYS A 179 -1.38 -2.36 -6.94
CA LYS A 179 -0.41 -1.26 -6.76
C LYS A 179 1.04 -1.72 -6.70
N VAL A 180 1.30 -2.98 -6.32
CA VAL A 180 2.65 -3.56 -6.27
C VAL A 180 3.24 -3.78 -7.66
N ALA A 181 2.44 -3.69 -8.73
CA ALA A 181 2.91 -3.78 -10.11
C ALA A 181 4.00 -2.75 -10.45
N SER A 182 4.07 -1.62 -9.72
CA SER A 182 5.17 -0.65 -9.85
C SER A 182 6.55 -1.20 -9.44
N GLY A 183 6.57 -2.24 -8.61
CA GLY A 183 7.78 -2.96 -8.20
C GLY A 183 8.30 -3.97 -9.21
N LEU A 184 7.47 -4.39 -10.19
CA LEU A 184 7.86 -5.36 -11.22
C LEU A 184 8.93 -4.78 -12.16
N GLU A 185 9.89 -5.62 -12.56
CA GLU A 185 10.82 -5.20 -13.59
C GLU A 185 10.12 -5.04 -14.94
N VAL A 186 10.66 -4.19 -15.80
CA VAL A 186 10.11 -3.98 -17.14
C VAL A 186 10.10 -5.29 -17.94
N LYS A 187 11.12 -6.14 -17.78
CA LYS A 187 11.20 -7.45 -18.43
C LYS A 187 10.07 -8.40 -18.00
N ASP A 188 9.62 -8.30 -16.74
CA ASP A 188 8.52 -9.12 -16.22
C ASP A 188 7.21 -8.62 -16.82
N LEU A 189 7.00 -7.30 -16.85
CA LEU A 189 5.84 -6.69 -17.51
C LEU A 189 5.77 -7.04 -19.00
N GLU A 190 6.92 -7.10 -19.69
CA GLU A 190 7.01 -7.46 -21.11
C GLU A 190 6.58 -8.91 -21.39
N LYS A 191 6.72 -9.82 -20.42
CA LYS A 191 6.29 -11.22 -20.53
C LYS A 191 4.78 -11.41 -20.34
N ILE A 192 4.14 -10.55 -19.54
CA ILE A 192 2.72 -10.69 -19.20
C ILE A 192 1.84 -10.75 -20.47
N PRO A 193 0.87 -11.69 -20.56
CA PRO A 193 -0.04 -11.76 -21.69
C PRO A 193 -0.82 -10.45 -21.90
N LYS A 194 -0.97 -10.05 -23.17
CA LYS A 194 -1.65 -8.80 -23.52
C LYS A 194 -3.12 -8.80 -23.09
N SER A 195 -3.77 -9.97 -23.18
CA SER A 195 -5.14 -10.19 -22.68
C SER A 195 -5.24 -9.96 -21.17
N SER A 196 -4.27 -10.45 -20.39
CA SER A 196 -4.21 -10.23 -18.94
C SER A 196 -4.07 -8.73 -18.61
N ILE A 197 -3.19 -8.02 -19.31
CA ILE A 197 -3.05 -6.55 -19.17
C ILE A 197 -4.38 -5.85 -19.45
N ARG A 198 -5.08 -6.24 -20.53
CA ARG A 198 -6.37 -5.65 -20.88
C ARG A 198 -7.41 -5.84 -19.78
N THR A 199 -7.49 -7.03 -19.20
CA THR A 199 -8.41 -7.32 -18.09
C THR A 199 -8.10 -6.49 -16.85
N ALA A 200 -6.82 -6.29 -16.52
CA ALA A 200 -6.39 -5.67 -15.26
C ALA A 200 -6.01 -4.17 -15.37
N VAL A 201 -6.18 -3.54 -16.55
CA VAL A 201 -5.65 -2.18 -16.82
C VAL A 201 -6.16 -1.14 -15.81
N ALA A 202 -7.41 -1.29 -15.35
CA ALA A 202 -8.02 -0.37 -14.41
C ALA A 202 -7.33 -0.40 -13.04
N ASP A 203 -6.84 -1.56 -12.60
CA ASP A 203 -6.09 -1.71 -11.35
C ASP A 203 -4.63 -1.29 -11.53
N LEU A 204 -4.01 -1.65 -12.66
CA LEU A 204 -2.65 -1.24 -12.99
C LEU A 204 -2.52 0.29 -13.09
N SER A 205 -3.56 0.99 -13.56
CA SER A 205 -3.58 2.45 -13.63
C SER A 205 -3.46 3.15 -12.27
N LYS A 206 -3.72 2.43 -11.16
CA LYS A 206 -3.61 2.93 -9.79
C LYS A 206 -2.20 2.79 -9.21
N ALA A 207 -1.30 2.08 -9.89
CA ALA A 207 0.07 1.88 -9.44
C ALA A 207 0.95 3.09 -9.82
N ASP A 208 1.92 3.43 -8.96
CA ASP A 208 2.92 4.47 -9.23
C ASP A 208 3.98 3.94 -10.19
N LEU A 209 3.60 3.72 -11.45
CA LEU A 209 4.45 3.11 -12.47
C LEU A 209 5.45 4.12 -13.03
N SER A 210 6.68 3.69 -13.28
CA SER A 210 7.67 4.47 -14.03
C SER A 210 7.24 4.71 -15.48
N PRO A 211 7.77 5.74 -16.16
CA PRO A 211 7.44 6.01 -17.56
C PRO A 211 7.62 4.81 -18.50
N ARG A 212 8.70 4.02 -18.31
CA ARG A 212 8.95 2.82 -19.13
C ARG A 212 7.92 1.72 -18.86
N GLN A 213 7.53 1.49 -17.61
CA GLN A 213 6.49 0.53 -17.26
C GLN A 213 5.13 0.95 -17.85
N ARG A 214 4.76 2.23 -17.73
CA ARG A 214 3.53 2.77 -18.34
C ARG A 214 3.50 2.57 -19.84
N MET A 215 4.60 2.83 -20.53
CA MET A 215 4.69 2.61 -21.98
C MET A 215 4.51 1.15 -22.36
N VAL A 216 5.15 0.20 -21.64
CA VAL A 216 4.98 -1.23 -21.91
C VAL A 216 3.53 -1.67 -21.68
N ILE A 217 2.92 -1.25 -20.58
CA ILE A 217 1.53 -1.60 -20.24
C ILE A 217 0.56 -0.99 -21.27
N ALA A 218 0.70 0.31 -21.59
CA ALA A 218 -0.15 0.99 -22.55
C ALA A 218 -0.04 0.38 -23.96
N GLN A 219 1.17 0.03 -24.39
CA GLN A 219 1.39 -0.64 -25.66
C GLN A 219 0.76 -2.04 -25.70
N LYS A 220 0.92 -2.83 -24.64
CA LYS A 220 0.27 -4.15 -24.54
C LYS A 220 -1.25 -4.05 -24.52
N TYR A 221 -1.80 -3.09 -23.79
CA TYR A 221 -3.23 -2.80 -23.80
C TYR A 221 -3.70 -2.46 -25.21
N ARG A 222 -3.02 -1.54 -25.91
CA ARG A 222 -3.34 -1.18 -27.30
C ARG A 222 -3.37 -2.41 -28.20
N GLU A 223 -2.35 -3.26 -28.13
CA GLU A 223 -2.25 -4.47 -28.94
C GLU A 223 -3.35 -5.50 -28.63
N ALA A 224 -3.89 -5.51 -27.41
CA ALA A 224 -5.01 -6.36 -27.02
C ALA A 224 -6.39 -5.78 -27.34
N SER A 225 -6.51 -4.44 -27.41
CA SER A 225 -7.74 -3.74 -27.80
C SER A 225 -7.86 -3.57 -29.31
N SER A 226 -6.75 -3.58 -30.05
CA SER A 226 -6.73 -3.53 -31.51
C SER A 226 -7.43 -4.77 -32.08
N ASN A 227 -8.57 -4.59 -32.75
CA ASN A 227 -9.22 -5.68 -33.48
C ASN A 227 -8.70 -5.73 -34.94
N ARG A 228 -9.07 -6.77 -35.69
CA ARG A 228 -8.61 -6.97 -37.08
C ARG A 228 -9.06 -5.86 -38.04
N THR A 229 -10.07 -5.06 -37.69
CA THR A 229 -10.71 -4.06 -38.57
C THR A 229 -10.30 -2.62 -38.24
N SER A 230 -9.85 -2.33 -37.02
CA SER A 230 -9.35 -1.02 -36.60
C SER A 230 -8.25 -1.17 -35.55
N LYS A 231 -7.06 -0.64 -35.86
CA LYS A 231 -5.94 -0.49 -34.92
C LYS A 231 -6.06 0.76 -34.03
N ARG A 232 -7.18 1.49 -34.14
CA ARG A 232 -7.41 2.76 -33.46
C ARG A 232 -8.02 2.52 -32.09
N LEU A 233 -7.54 3.25 -31.10
CA LEU A 233 -8.17 3.30 -29.77
C LEU A 233 -9.40 4.21 -29.82
N SER A 234 -10.45 3.81 -29.11
CA SER A 234 -11.65 4.62 -28.90
C SER A 234 -11.52 5.54 -27.69
N SER A 235 -12.45 6.47 -27.52
CA SER A 235 -12.57 7.26 -26.28
C SER A 235 -12.70 6.38 -25.03
N ARG A 236 -13.34 5.21 -25.16
CA ARG A 236 -13.48 4.22 -24.07
C ARG A 236 -12.13 3.64 -23.67
N ASP A 237 -11.28 3.28 -24.63
CA ASP A 237 -9.95 2.75 -24.38
C ASP A 237 -9.08 3.76 -23.60
N ILE A 238 -9.14 5.04 -23.96
CA ILE A 238 -8.43 6.11 -23.23
C ILE A 238 -8.97 6.25 -21.79
N ARG A 239 -10.29 6.17 -21.60
CA ARG A 239 -10.91 6.21 -20.27
C ARG A 239 -10.53 4.99 -19.40
N GLU A 240 -10.37 3.81 -20.00
CA GLU A 240 -9.92 2.61 -19.28
C GLU A 240 -8.43 2.71 -18.90
N LEU A 241 -7.58 3.25 -19.78
CA LEU A 241 -6.16 3.48 -19.52
C LEU A 241 -5.89 4.52 -18.43
N LYS A 242 -6.73 5.56 -18.31
CA LYS A 242 -6.56 6.67 -17.35
C LYS A 242 -5.14 7.28 -17.44
N SER A 243 -4.41 7.28 -16.32
CA SER A 243 -3.02 7.75 -16.22
C SER A 243 -2.03 7.00 -17.11
N LEU A 244 -2.35 5.77 -17.52
CA LEU A 244 -1.51 4.99 -18.44
C LEU A 244 -1.55 5.51 -19.87
N SER A 245 -2.56 6.33 -20.23
CA SER A 245 -2.69 6.90 -21.57
C SER A 245 -1.47 7.75 -21.97
N VAL A 246 -0.76 8.34 -20.98
CA VAL A 246 0.47 9.11 -21.23
C VAL A 246 1.62 8.24 -21.73
N GLY A 247 1.53 6.92 -21.56
CA GLY A 247 2.49 5.94 -22.10
C GLY A 247 2.28 5.60 -23.58
N LEU A 248 1.19 6.08 -24.21
CA LEU A 248 0.91 5.84 -25.64
C LEU A 248 1.81 6.70 -26.55
N GLY A 249 2.19 6.19 -27.72
CA GLY A 249 2.89 7.01 -28.71
C GLY A 249 2.01 8.16 -29.26
N SER A 250 2.61 9.27 -29.67
CA SER A 250 1.86 10.41 -30.25
C SER A 250 1.08 10.01 -31.51
N ASN A 251 1.59 9.04 -32.26
CA ASN A 251 0.91 8.48 -33.43
C ASN A 251 -0.45 7.85 -33.07
N VAL A 252 -0.63 7.35 -31.85
CA VAL A 252 -1.91 6.79 -31.41
C VAL A 252 -2.98 7.88 -31.42
N PHE A 253 -2.68 9.05 -30.87
CA PHE A 253 -3.60 10.20 -30.88
C PHE A 253 -3.83 10.77 -32.29
N ALA A 254 -2.81 10.72 -33.16
CA ALA A 254 -2.97 11.10 -34.56
C ALA A 254 -3.89 10.13 -35.35
N GLU A 255 -3.93 8.86 -34.96
CA GLU A 255 -4.77 7.82 -35.59
C GLU A 255 -6.22 7.80 -35.06
N MET A 256 -6.47 8.38 -33.88
CA MET A 256 -7.81 8.49 -33.29
C MET A 256 -8.74 9.39 -34.11
N SER A 257 -10.05 9.17 -33.99
CA SER A 257 -11.04 10.10 -34.57
C SER A 257 -11.12 11.39 -33.73
N PRO A 258 -11.48 12.54 -34.33
CA PRO A 258 -11.74 13.78 -33.60
C PRO A 258 -12.75 13.60 -32.45
N ASP A 259 -13.82 12.85 -32.69
CA ASP A 259 -14.85 12.57 -31.69
C ASP A 259 -14.28 11.74 -30.52
N ASP A 260 -13.47 10.72 -30.81
CA ASP A 260 -12.83 9.92 -29.76
C ASP A 260 -11.89 10.75 -28.88
N VAL A 261 -11.12 11.66 -29.48
CA VAL A 261 -10.22 12.56 -28.75
C VAL A 261 -11.03 13.54 -27.90
N LYS A 262 -12.09 14.13 -28.46
CA LYS A 262 -12.97 15.07 -27.75
C LYS A 262 -13.67 14.41 -26.57
N GLU A 263 -14.18 13.20 -26.73
CA GLU A 263 -14.83 12.43 -25.65
C GLU A 263 -13.86 11.94 -24.56
N SER A 264 -12.55 11.94 -24.82
CA SER A 264 -11.52 11.54 -23.86
C SER A 264 -10.74 12.72 -23.27
N ILE A 265 -11.08 13.96 -23.66
CA ILE A 265 -10.30 15.16 -23.32
C ILE A 265 -10.15 15.38 -21.81
N ASN A 266 -11.17 15.05 -21.00
CA ASN A 266 -11.10 15.21 -19.55
C ASN A 266 -9.99 14.34 -18.94
N VAL A 267 -9.88 13.09 -19.37
CA VAL A 267 -8.83 12.17 -18.90
C VAL A 267 -7.45 12.65 -19.35
N LEU A 268 -7.33 13.15 -20.59
CA LEU A 268 -6.08 13.67 -21.11
C LEU A 268 -5.66 14.97 -20.40
N ALA A 269 -6.63 15.83 -20.06
CA ALA A 269 -6.41 17.08 -19.34
C ALA A 269 -5.95 16.83 -17.89
N GLU A 270 -6.58 15.88 -17.19
CA GLU A 270 -6.17 15.45 -15.85
C GLU A 270 -4.71 14.98 -15.80
N ASN A 271 -4.20 14.42 -16.91
CA ASN A 271 -2.84 13.89 -17.02
C ASN A 271 -1.92 14.76 -17.88
N ALA A 272 -2.31 16.01 -18.19
CA ALA A 272 -1.61 16.87 -19.15
C ALA A 272 -0.18 17.23 -18.73
N ALA A 273 0.12 17.23 -17.42
CA ALA A 273 1.46 17.47 -16.92
C ALA A 273 2.46 16.37 -17.35
N GLU A 274 1.99 15.14 -17.56
CA GLU A 274 2.82 13.99 -17.91
C GLU A 274 2.84 13.70 -19.43
N LEU A 275 1.99 14.37 -20.22
CA LEU A 275 1.99 14.27 -21.67
C LEU A 275 3.22 14.94 -22.30
N GLN A 276 3.85 14.24 -23.24
CA GLN A 276 4.91 14.72 -24.10
C GLN A 276 4.42 15.84 -25.02
N PRO A 277 5.29 16.80 -25.40
CA PRO A 277 4.92 17.89 -26.31
C PRO A 277 4.33 17.41 -27.64
N THR A 278 4.83 16.30 -28.18
CA THR A 278 4.32 15.69 -29.42
C THR A 278 2.91 15.13 -29.24
N GLN A 279 2.61 14.48 -28.11
CA GLN A 279 1.26 14.00 -27.80
C GLN A 279 0.29 15.18 -27.69
N LYS A 280 0.65 16.24 -26.94
CA LYS A 280 -0.16 17.45 -26.80
C LYS A 280 -0.50 18.06 -28.15
N ARG A 281 0.48 18.16 -29.05
CA ARG A 281 0.27 18.70 -30.40
C ARG A 281 -0.72 17.86 -31.21
N GLU A 282 -0.58 16.54 -31.21
CA GLU A 282 -1.52 15.68 -31.96
C GLU A 282 -2.93 15.72 -31.34
N ILE A 283 -3.05 15.79 -30.01
CA ILE A 283 -4.35 15.94 -29.32
C ILE A 283 -5.01 17.26 -29.72
N VAL A 284 -4.29 18.39 -29.63
CA VAL A 284 -4.83 19.72 -29.99
C VAL A 284 -5.21 19.80 -31.46
N ARG A 285 -4.51 19.10 -32.35
CA ARG A 285 -4.84 19.06 -33.78
C ARG A 285 -6.18 18.38 -34.08
N GLN A 286 -6.64 17.48 -33.21
CA GLN A 286 -7.86 16.70 -33.38
C GLN A 286 -9.09 17.35 -32.74
N VAL A 287 -8.91 18.44 -31.98
CA VAL A 287 -9.96 19.17 -31.25
C VAL A 287 -10.21 20.52 -31.91
#